data_AF-A0A7U9SD98-F1
#
_entry.id   AF-A0A7U9SD98-F1
#
_cell.length_a   1.000
_cell.length_b   1.000
_cell.length_c   1.000
_cell.angle_alpha   90.00
_cell.angle_beta   90.00
_cell.angle_gamma   90.00
#
_symmetry.space_group_name_H-M   'P 1'
#
loop_
_entity.id
_entity.type
_entity.pdbx_description
1 polymer ?
#
loop_
_entity_poly.entity_id
_entity_poly.type
_entity_poly.pdbx_seq_one_letter_code
_entity_poly.pdbx_strand_id
1 'polypeptide(L)'
;MSIKGKINLVYIDDDRDEAISAYLEEDYQNDTYDVEYQEIQFEGDKGYESLLDSPEVTKANVILIDSRLFENDSIKCKGKFSGEEFRMILRKVFPFIEVLVISQNGENKDFEIIPKYRSGGSETSKEYYDRVLKNKIDESIKRVVTFRNISKKLENNKEIEKFLVEKAVDSLNGINDYDDLSKEDIDTLIAAFQSME
;
A
#
# COMPACT_ATOMS: atom_id res chain seq x y z
N MET A 1 4.77 -18.51 -24.83
CA MET A 1 4.44 -18.25 -23.42
C MET A 1 4.40 -16.75 -23.26
N SER A 2 3.21 -16.16 -23.09
CA SER A 2 3.11 -14.70 -22.90
C SER A 2 3.66 -14.38 -21.51
N ILE A 3 4.57 -13.42 -21.40
CA ILE A 3 5.10 -12.98 -20.11
C ILE A 3 3.91 -12.40 -19.33
N LYS A 4 3.47 -13.08 -18.27
CA LYS A 4 2.50 -12.52 -17.33
C LYS A 4 3.13 -11.29 -16.70
N GLY A 5 2.40 -10.17 -16.65
CA GLY A 5 2.91 -8.98 -15.96
C GLY A 5 3.12 -9.27 -14.48
N LYS A 6 4.12 -8.66 -13.85
CA LYS A 6 4.40 -8.81 -12.41
C LYS A 6 3.54 -7.88 -11.56
N ILE A 7 3.12 -8.40 -10.41
CA ILE A 7 2.41 -7.69 -9.34
C ILE A 7 3.09 -8.01 -8.02
N ASN A 8 3.43 -6.98 -7.25
CA ASN A 8 3.95 -7.14 -5.89
C ASN A 8 2.80 -7.02 -4.89
N LEU A 9 2.55 -8.08 -4.13
CA LEU A 9 1.57 -8.14 -3.04
C LEU A 9 2.32 -8.16 -1.70
N VAL A 10 2.05 -7.18 -0.85
CA VAL A 10 2.68 -7.06 0.46
C VAL A 10 1.66 -7.24 1.56
N TYR A 11 1.93 -8.11 2.52
CA TYR A 11 1.18 -8.20 3.75
C TYR A 11 1.95 -7.54 4.91
N ILE A 12 1.26 -6.70 5.69
CA ILE A 12 1.83 -5.98 6.82
C ILE A 12 1.03 -6.30 8.08
N ASP A 13 1.70 -6.89 9.06
CA ASP A 13 1.13 -7.27 10.37
C ASP A 13 2.16 -7.02 11.48
N ASP A 14 1.72 -6.68 12.70
CA ASP A 14 2.61 -6.58 13.87
C ASP A 14 2.81 -7.97 14.50
N ASP A 15 1.74 -8.77 14.52
CA ASP A 15 1.75 -10.17 14.93
C ASP A 15 1.28 -11.07 13.77
N ARG A 16 2.21 -11.83 13.22
CA ARG A 16 2.00 -12.63 12.00
C ARG A 16 0.81 -13.60 12.15
N ASP A 17 -0.19 -13.43 11.30
CA ASP A 17 -1.31 -14.36 11.15
C ASP A 17 -0.97 -15.49 10.17
N GLU A 18 -0.50 -16.62 10.70
CA GLU A 18 -0.08 -17.78 9.90
C GLU A 18 -1.14 -18.27 8.90
N ALA A 19 -2.43 -18.11 9.20
CA ALA A 19 -3.49 -18.55 8.29
C ALA A 19 -3.59 -17.66 7.06
N ILE A 20 -3.36 -16.35 7.20
CA ILE A 20 -3.30 -15.40 6.09
C ILE A 20 -1.99 -15.59 5.33
N SER A 21 -0.86 -15.64 6.04
CA SER A 21 0.46 -15.77 5.43
C SER A 21 0.53 -17.02 4.56
N ALA A 22 0.03 -18.17 5.05
CA ALA A 22 -0.05 -19.40 4.28
C ALA A 22 -0.96 -19.27 3.05
N TYR A 23 -2.14 -18.64 3.20
CA TYR A 23 -3.05 -18.44 2.07
C TYR A 23 -2.41 -17.57 0.98
N LEU A 24 -1.76 -16.46 1.35
CA LEU A 24 -1.17 -15.53 0.38
C LEU A 24 0.06 -16.10 -0.34
N GLU A 25 0.88 -16.88 0.37
CA GLU A 25 2.09 -17.50 -0.18
C GLU A 25 1.79 -18.77 -1.01
N GLU A 26 0.93 -19.66 -0.49
CA GLU A 26 0.78 -21.01 -1.06
C GLU A 26 -0.48 -21.19 -1.91
N ASP A 27 -1.58 -20.50 -1.56
CA ASP A 27 -2.90 -20.76 -2.13
C ASP A 27 -3.37 -19.70 -3.13
N TYR A 28 -3.09 -18.42 -2.87
CA TYR A 28 -3.54 -17.33 -3.71
C TYR A 28 -2.82 -17.36 -5.07
N GLN A 29 -3.61 -17.46 -6.14
CA GLN A 29 -3.10 -17.39 -7.50
C GLN A 29 -3.96 -16.47 -8.35
N ASN A 30 -3.29 -15.73 -9.23
CA ASN A 30 -3.93 -14.92 -10.25
C ASN A 30 -3.79 -15.57 -11.65
N ASP A 31 -4.90 -15.65 -12.37
CA ASP A 31 -4.93 -16.32 -13.68
C ASP A 31 -4.12 -15.56 -14.73
N THR A 32 -3.99 -14.24 -14.59
CA THR A 32 -3.45 -13.35 -15.63
C THR A 32 -2.06 -12.81 -15.31
N TYR A 33 -1.76 -12.57 -14.02
CA TYR A 33 -0.54 -11.93 -13.56
C TYR A 33 0.30 -12.87 -12.70
N ASP A 34 1.60 -12.62 -12.69
CA ASP A 34 2.54 -13.26 -11.77
C ASP A 34 2.56 -12.42 -10.49
N VAL A 35 2.21 -13.02 -9.36
CA VAL A 35 2.09 -12.32 -8.09
C VAL A 35 3.26 -12.72 -7.20
N GLU A 36 4.09 -11.74 -6.87
CA GLU A 36 5.23 -11.89 -5.97
C GLU A 36 4.79 -11.43 -4.58
N TYR A 37 4.70 -12.37 -3.65
CA TYR A 37 4.31 -12.11 -2.27
C TYR A 37 5.52 -11.71 -1.41
N GLN A 38 5.30 -10.74 -0.53
CA GLN A 38 6.23 -10.36 0.52
C GLN A 38 5.46 -10.07 1.80
N GLU A 39 6.11 -10.29 2.94
CA GLU A 39 5.54 -10.03 4.25
C GLU A 39 6.46 -9.10 5.03
N ILE A 40 5.87 -8.12 5.71
CA ILE A 40 6.57 -7.17 6.57
C ILE A 40 5.99 -7.31 7.96
N GLN A 41 6.85 -7.71 8.90
CA GLN A 41 6.53 -7.59 10.31
C GLN A 41 6.73 -6.15 10.76
N PHE A 42 5.66 -5.50 11.21
CA PHE A 42 5.72 -4.14 11.72
C PHE A 42 6.32 -4.11 13.12
N GLU A 43 7.42 -3.38 13.28
CA GLU A 43 8.03 -3.13 14.57
C GLU A 43 7.58 -1.78 15.11
N GLY A 44 6.67 -1.80 16.08
CA GLY A 44 6.09 -0.59 16.67
C GLY A 44 7.12 0.47 17.09
N ASP A 45 8.28 0.07 17.61
CA ASP A 45 9.35 0.96 18.06
C ASP A 45 9.97 1.83 16.95
N LYS A 46 9.86 1.40 15.69
CA LYS A 46 10.40 2.12 14.51
C LYS A 46 9.44 3.18 13.96
N GLY A 47 8.18 3.18 14.39
CA GLY A 47 7.15 4.10 13.88
C GLY A 47 6.71 3.79 12.44
N TYR A 48 5.67 4.48 11.99
CA TYR A 48 5.08 4.26 10.66
C TYR A 48 5.98 4.77 9.54
N GLU A 49 6.88 5.70 9.83
CA GLU A 49 7.86 6.25 8.89
C GLU A 49 8.72 5.14 8.29
N SER A 50 9.07 4.13 9.10
CA SER A 50 9.82 2.96 8.65
C SER A 50 9.10 2.14 7.56
N LEU A 51 7.76 2.16 7.55
CA LEU A 51 6.97 1.54 6.48
C LEU A 51 6.97 2.42 5.22
N LEU A 52 6.95 3.74 5.36
CA LEU A 52 7.00 4.65 4.20
C LEU A 52 8.35 4.57 3.48
N ASP A 53 9.43 4.35 4.23
CA ASP A 53 10.79 4.21 3.68
C ASP A 53 11.12 2.78 3.20
N SER A 54 10.23 1.81 3.44
CA SER A 54 10.47 0.41 3.07
C SER A 54 10.51 0.24 1.54
N PRO A 55 11.58 -0.38 0.99
CA PRO A 55 11.65 -0.73 -0.43
C PRO A 55 10.52 -1.66 -0.88
N GLU A 56 10.03 -2.52 0.01
CA GLU A 56 8.94 -3.45 -0.22
C GLU A 56 7.61 -2.70 -0.35
N VAL A 57 7.34 -1.75 0.56
CA VAL A 57 6.14 -0.89 0.52
C VAL A 57 6.15 0.00 -0.71
N THR A 58 7.25 0.70 -0.98
CA THR A 58 7.37 1.61 -2.14
C THR A 58 7.22 0.90 -3.49
N LYS A 59 7.60 -0.38 -3.57
CA LYS A 59 7.45 -1.21 -4.78
C LYS A 59 6.14 -1.99 -4.82
N ALA A 60 5.36 -1.98 -3.74
CA ALA A 60 4.11 -2.72 -3.66
C ALA A 60 3.13 -2.25 -4.74
N ASN A 61 2.24 -3.14 -5.13
CA ASN A 61 1.12 -2.81 -6.01
C ASN A 61 -0.20 -2.97 -5.28
N VAL A 62 -0.27 -4.01 -4.46
CA VAL A 62 -1.36 -4.23 -3.52
C VAL A 62 -0.73 -4.43 -2.14
N ILE A 63 -1.27 -3.75 -1.14
CA ILE A 63 -0.91 -3.93 0.27
C ILE A 63 -2.15 -4.45 0.99
N LEU A 64 -2.00 -5.54 1.73
CA LEU A 64 -2.93 -5.99 2.75
C LEU A 64 -2.36 -5.59 4.12
N ILE A 65 -3.15 -4.91 4.93
CA ILE A 65 -2.69 -4.36 6.20
C ILE A 65 -3.59 -4.73 7.37
N ASP A 66 -3.02 -5.15 8.49
CA ASP A 66 -3.78 -5.33 9.71
C ASP A 66 -4.29 -3.99 10.27
N SER A 67 -5.53 -3.98 10.77
CA SER A 67 -6.18 -2.79 11.32
C SER A 67 -5.56 -2.26 12.62
N ARG A 68 -4.85 -3.11 13.39
CA ARG A 68 -4.40 -2.82 14.75
C ARG A 68 -2.90 -2.60 14.89
N LEU A 69 -2.18 -2.44 13.78
CA LEU A 69 -0.73 -2.22 13.76
C LEU A 69 -0.21 -1.18 14.77
N PHE A 70 -0.95 -0.09 15.00
CA PHE A 70 -0.52 1.00 15.90
C PHE A 70 -1.44 1.18 17.12
N GLU A 71 -2.34 0.23 17.39
CA GLU A 71 -3.23 0.27 18.56
C GLU A 71 -2.58 -0.32 19.83
N ASN A 72 -1.45 -1.02 19.70
CA ASN A 72 -0.77 -1.66 20.81
C ASN A 72 -0.23 -0.63 21.82
N ASP A 73 -0.63 -0.77 23.10
CA ASP A 73 -0.28 0.16 24.19
C ASP A 73 1.21 0.19 24.55
N SER A 74 1.99 -0.77 24.06
CA SER A 74 3.45 -0.85 24.21
C SER A 74 4.23 0.06 23.26
N ILE A 75 3.59 0.61 22.23
CA ILE A 75 4.25 1.38 21.16
C ILE A 75 4.53 2.82 21.66
N LYS A 76 5.81 3.15 21.83
CA LYS A 76 6.29 4.48 22.28
C LYS A 76 6.38 5.51 21.13
N CYS A 77 5.52 5.41 20.12
CA CYS A 77 5.59 6.32 18.96
C CYS A 77 4.66 7.53 19.11
N LYS A 78 5.08 8.64 18.50
CA LYS A 78 4.29 9.87 18.43
C LYS A 78 3.16 9.69 17.42
N GLY A 79 1.99 9.27 17.91
CA GLY A 79 0.76 9.16 17.12
C GLY A 79 0.32 7.71 16.96
N LYS A 80 -0.74 7.35 17.68
CA LYS A 80 -1.46 6.09 17.47
C LYS A 80 -2.45 6.31 16.33
N PHE A 81 -2.43 5.45 15.33
CA PHE A 81 -3.36 5.51 14.21
C PHE A 81 -3.95 4.13 13.93
N SER A 82 -5.18 4.04 13.43
CA SER A 82 -5.73 2.77 12.97
C SER A 82 -5.18 2.40 11.58
N GLY A 83 -5.30 1.13 11.16
CA GLY A 83 -4.93 0.71 9.81
C GLY A 83 -5.69 1.45 8.71
N GLU A 84 -6.90 1.92 8.99
CA GLU A 84 -7.69 2.78 8.11
C GLU A 84 -7.09 4.18 7.94
N GLU A 85 -6.63 4.79 9.04
CA GLU A 85 -5.93 6.09 9.01
C GLU A 85 -4.60 5.97 8.26
N PHE A 86 -3.87 4.88 8.49
CA PHE A 86 -2.64 4.60 7.75
C PHE A 86 -2.90 4.34 6.26
N ARG A 87 -4.00 3.67 5.89
CA ARG A 87 -4.45 3.57 4.49
C ARG A 87 -4.64 4.94 3.84
N MET A 88 -5.17 5.94 4.55
CA MET A 88 -5.30 7.29 4.01
C MET A 88 -3.93 7.94 3.77
N ILE A 89 -2.99 7.78 4.70
CA ILE A 89 -1.61 8.28 4.57
C ILE A 89 -0.92 7.60 3.38
N LEU A 90 -0.94 6.28 3.31
CA LEU A 90 -0.33 5.51 2.21
C LEU A 90 -0.90 5.92 0.86
N ARG A 91 -2.22 6.12 0.73
CA ARG A 91 -2.82 6.57 -0.54
C ARG A 91 -2.50 8.01 -0.89
N LYS A 92 -2.12 8.83 0.08
CA LYS A 92 -1.66 10.20 -0.16
C LYS A 92 -0.21 10.22 -0.63
N VAL A 93 0.65 9.40 -0.03
CA VAL A 93 2.08 9.30 -0.36
C VAL A 93 2.32 8.45 -1.61
N PHE A 94 1.60 7.34 -1.74
CA PHE A 94 1.66 6.39 -2.87
C PHE A 94 0.26 6.18 -3.49
N PRO A 95 -0.24 7.14 -4.30
CA PRO A 95 -1.61 7.12 -4.82
C PRO A 95 -2.00 5.92 -5.68
N PHE A 96 -1.01 5.18 -6.16
CA PHE A 96 -1.12 4.07 -7.10
C PHE A 96 -1.10 2.69 -6.42
N ILE A 97 -0.80 2.65 -5.12
CA ILE A 97 -0.82 1.42 -4.34
C ILE A 97 -2.24 1.19 -3.85
N GLU A 98 -2.78 0.02 -4.19
CA GLU A 98 -4.08 -0.40 -3.68
C GLU A 98 -3.93 -0.98 -2.28
N VAL A 99 -4.64 -0.41 -1.30
CA VAL A 99 -4.54 -0.82 0.10
C VAL A 99 -5.86 -1.45 0.56
N LEU A 100 -5.77 -2.70 1.03
CA LEU A 100 -6.83 -3.50 1.64
C LEU A 100 -6.58 -3.61 3.14
N VAL A 101 -7.60 -3.38 3.97
CA VAL A 101 -7.48 -3.49 5.43
C VAL A 101 -8.14 -4.77 5.90
N ILE A 102 -7.46 -5.51 6.80
CA ILE A 102 -7.97 -6.74 7.40
C ILE A 102 -8.02 -6.60 8.94
N SER A 103 -9.03 -7.18 9.59
CA SER A 103 -9.22 -7.03 11.03
C SER A 103 -9.86 -8.24 11.69
N GLN A 104 -9.47 -8.51 12.94
CA GLN A 104 -10.19 -9.44 13.82
C GLN A 104 -11.56 -8.89 14.27
N ASN A 105 -11.81 -7.57 14.23
CA ASN A 105 -13.04 -6.97 14.76
C ASN A 105 -14.27 -7.13 13.86
N GLY A 106 -14.11 -7.66 12.66
CA GLY A 106 -15.20 -7.89 11.70
C GLY A 106 -15.41 -6.76 10.71
N GLU A 107 -16.42 -6.92 9.84
CA GLU A 107 -16.79 -5.92 8.84
C GLU A 107 -17.34 -4.65 9.52
N ASN A 108 -16.74 -3.50 9.21
CA ASN A 108 -17.31 -2.20 9.51
C ASN A 108 -18.12 -1.73 8.27
N LYS A 109 -19.31 -1.17 8.46
CA LYS A 109 -20.11 -0.66 7.33
C LYS A 109 -19.57 0.66 6.78
N ASP A 110 -18.85 1.40 7.62
CA ASP A 110 -18.31 2.72 7.28
C ASP A 110 -16.95 2.60 6.56
N PHE A 111 -16.27 1.45 6.70
CA PHE A 111 -14.97 1.19 6.11
C PHE A 111 -14.91 -0.21 5.51
N GLU A 112 -14.40 -0.34 4.28
CA GLU A 112 -14.22 -1.64 3.64
C GLU A 112 -13.08 -2.42 4.33
N ILE A 113 -13.44 -3.17 5.38
CA ILE A 113 -12.54 -4.01 6.19
C ILE A 113 -12.87 -5.47 5.94
N ILE A 114 -11.83 -6.26 5.66
CA ILE A 114 -11.93 -7.70 5.49
C ILE A 114 -11.83 -8.37 6.87
N PRO A 115 -12.76 -9.26 7.24
CA PRO A 115 -12.65 -9.99 8.49
C PRO A 115 -11.55 -11.07 8.42
N LYS A 116 -10.68 -11.15 9.44
CA LYS A 116 -9.74 -12.28 9.61
C LYS A 116 -10.49 -13.58 9.93
N TYR A 117 -9.91 -14.72 9.54
CA TYR A 117 -10.43 -16.04 9.81
C TYR A 117 -10.53 -16.29 11.32
N ARG A 118 -11.62 -16.94 11.74
CA ARG A 118 -11.80 -17.42 13.11
C ARG A 118 -11.99 -18.93 13.11
N SER A 119 -11.14 -19.63 13.84
CA SER A 119 -11.25 -21.08 14.02
C SER A 119 -12.55 -21.47 14.69
N GLY A 120 -13.08 -22.65 14.35
CA GLY A 120 -14.30 -23.21 14.96
C GLY A 120 -15.54 -23.19 14.05
N GLY A 121 -15.40 -22.72 12.81
CA GLY A 121 -16.39 -22.86 11.75
C GLY A 121 -16.29 -24.18 10.99
N SER A 122 -17.16 -24.35 10.00
CA SER A 122 -17.17 -25.51 9.09
C SER A 122 -16.21 -25.39 7.92
N GLU A 123 -15.68 -24.19 7.64
CA GLU A 123 -14.73 -23.93 6.55
C GLU A 123 -13.29 -23.85 7.08
N THR A 124 -12.35 -24.29 6.26
CA THR A 124 -10.91 -24.12 6.48
C THR A 124 -10.49 -22.66 6.26
N SER A 125 -9.33 -22.26 6.79
CA SER A 125 -8.77 -20.91 6.55
C SER A 125 -8.59 -20.62 5.07
N LYS A 126 -8.15 -21.63 4.30
CA LYS A 126 -8.04 -21.54 2.83
C LYS A 126 -9.37 -21.23 2.17
N GLU A 127 -10.41 -22.02 2.44
CA GLU A 127 -11.75 -21.82 1.84
C GLU A 127 -12.32 -20.45 2.23
N TYR A 128 -12.11 -20.04 3.48
CA TYR A 128 -12.52 -18.73 3.97
C TYR A 128 -11.85 -17.60 3.18
N TYR A 129 -10.52 -17.61 3.10
CA TYR A 129 -9.77 -16.55 2.42
C TYR A 129 -9.94 -16.58 0.91
N ASP A 130 -10.15 -17.74 0.30
CA ASP A 130 -10.53 -17.81 -1.11
C ASP A 130 -11.85 -17.09 -1.37
N ARG A 131 -12.83 -17.28 -0.47
CA ARG A 131 -14.13 -16.61 -0.56
C ARG A 131 -14.06 -15.11 -0.32
N VAL A 132 -13.26 -14.63 0.63
CA VAL A 132 -13.27 -13.21 1.07
C VAL A 132 -12.13 -12.35 0.52
N LEU A 133 -10.95 -12.92 0.25
CA LEU A 133 -9.77 -12.17 -0.21
C LEU A 133 -9.57 -12.26 -1.73
N LYS A 134 -9.73 -13.44 -2.34
CA LYS A 134 -9.34 -13.66 -3.74
C LYS A 134 -9.88 -12.58 -4.68
N ASN A 135 -11.19 -12.37 -4.66
CA ASN A 135 -11.84 -11.39 -5.52
C ASN A 135 -11.37 -9.96 -5.22
N LYS A 136 -11.15 -9.60 -3.95
CA LYS A 136 -10.71 -8.26 -3.56
C LYS A 136 -9.27 -7.98 -4.02
N ILE A 137 -8.38 -8.96 -3.92
CA ILE A 137 -7.01 -8.85 -4.43
C ILE A 137 -7.06 -8.77 -5.97
N ASP A 138 -7.82 -9.64 -6.64
CA ASP A 138 -7.94 -9.65 -8.10
C ASP A 138 -8.50 -8.32 -8.65
N GLU A 139 -9.48 -7.71 -7.97
CA GLU A 139 -9.99 -6.38 -8.30
C GLU A 139 -8.97 -5.28 -8.07
N SER A 140 -8.19 -5.35 -7.00
CA SER A 140 -7.09 -4.41 -6.72
C SER A 140 -6.03 -4.48 -7.82
N ILE A 141 -5.64 -5.68 -8.23
CA ILE A 141 -4.72 -5.90 -9.36
C ILE A 141 -5.28 -5.29 -10.65
N LYS A 142 -6.58 -5.50 -10.94
CA LYS A 142 -7.22 -4.90 -12.12
C LYS A 142 -7.16 -3.36 -12.07
N ARG A 143 -7.36 -2.74 -10.90
CA ARG A 143 -7.24 -1.28 -10.74
C ARG A 143 -5.82 -0.80 -10.99
N VAL A 144 -4.80 -1.46 -10.41
CA VAL A 144 -3.38 -1.17 -10.67
C VAL A 144 -3.06 -1.23 -12.16
N VAL A 145 -3.47 -2.29 -12.85
CA VAL A 145 -3.20 -2.47 -14.27
C VAL A 145 -3.92 -1.42 -15.12
N THR A 146 -5.19 -1.15 -14.80
CA THR A 146 -6.00 -0.16 -15.51
C THR A 146 -5.34 1.21 -15.40
N PHE A 147 -4.89 1.57 -14.20
CA PHE A 147 -4.13 2.77 -13.94
C PHE A 147 -2.85 2.82 -14.79
N ARG A 148 -1.99 1.79 -14.74
CA ARG A 148 -0.76 1.70 -15.56
C ARG A 148 -1.03 1.92 -17.05
N ASN A 149 -2.12 1.37 -17.56
CA ASN A 149 -2.50 1.51 -18.97
C ASN A 149 -2.99 2.93 -19.29
N ILE A 150 -3.72 3.58 -18.38
CA ILE A 150 -4.17 4.97 -18.54
C ILE A 150 -2.98 5.92 -18.48
N SER A 151 -2.06 5.76 -17.53
CA SER A 151 -0.87 6.61 -17.42
C SER A 151 -0.01 6.55 -18.69
N LYS A 152 0.22 5.35 -19.23
CA LYS A 152 0.91 5.20 -20.53
C LYS A 152 0.18 5.89 -21.69
N LYS A 153 -1.15 5.86 -21.69
CA LYS A 153 -1.94 6.58 -22.72
C LYS A 153 -1.81 8.09 -22.54
N LEU A 154 -1.79 8.57 -21.31
CA LEU A 154 -1.64 9.99 -20.97
C LEU A 154 -0.26 10.51 -21.40
N GLU A 155 0.81 9.79 -21.07
CA GLU A 155 2.20 10.11 -21.46
C GLU A 155 2.40 10.22 -22.98
N ASN A 156 1.67 9.41 -23.76
CA ASN A 156 1.73 9.42 -25.21
C ASN A 156 0.79 10.43 -25.87
N ASN A 157 -0.04 11.14 -25.09
CA ASN A 157 -1.00 12.10 -25.62
C ASN A 157 -0.32 13.44 -25.92
N LYS A 158 -0.07 13.70 -27.21
CA LYS A 158 0.58 14.93 -27.70
C LYS A 158 -0.34 16.17 -27.69
N GLU A 159 -1.64 16.00 -27.48
CA GLU A 159 -2.61 17.10 -27.46
C GLU A 159 -2.72 17.77 -26.09
N ILE A 160 -2.29 17.07 -25.03
CA ILE A 160 -2.29 17.59 -23.66
C ILE A 160 -0.97 18.30 -23.41
N GLU A 161 -1.04 19.42 -22.68
CA GLU A 161 0.14 20.16 -22.27
C GLU A 161 1.12 19.25 -21.51
N LYS A 162 2.35 19.14 -22.03
CA LYS A 162 3.39 18.25 -21.52
C LYS A 162 3.65 18.46 -20.02
N PHE A 163 3.61 19.71 -19.56
CA PHE A 163 3.78 20.06 -18.15
C PHE A 163 2.67 19.50 -17.25
N LEU A 164 1.42 19.49 -17.72
CA LEU A 164 0.30 18.89 -16.98
C LEU A 164 0.43 17.36 -16.92
N VAL A 165 0.92 16.75 -18.00
CA VAL A 165 1.21 15.31 -18.04
C VAL A 165 2.36 14.96 -17.09
N GLU A 166 3.46 15.70 -17.12
CA GLU A 166 4.61 15.51 -16.22
C GLU A 166 4.19 15.67 -14.77
N LYS A 167 3.51 16.78 -14.41
CA LYS A 167 3.02 17.00 -13.04
C LYS A 167 2.07 15.90 -12.56
N ALA A 168 1.16 15.44 -13.43
CA ALA A 168 0.26 14.35 -13.09
C ALA A 168 1.06 13.06 -12.85
N VAL A 169 2.00 12.71 -13.73
CA VAL A 169 2.82 11.49 -13.61
C VAL A 169 3.74 11.54 -12.39
N ASP A 170 4.33 12.70 -12.06
CA ASP A 170 5.23 12.88 -10.92
C ASP A 170 4.48 12.74 -9.58
N SER A 171 3.35 13.45 -9.43
CA SER A 171 2.47 13.27 -8.26
C SER A 171 1.96 11.82 -8.15
N LEU A 172 1.76 11.16 -9.29
CA LEU A 172 1.34 9.76 -9.35
C LEU A 172 2.47 8.77 -9.11
N ASN A 173 3.74 9.15 -9.20
CA ASN A 173 4.88 8.30 -8.84
C ASN A 173 5.35 8.53 -7.39
N GLY A 174 4.64 9.37 -6.63
CA GLY A 174 5.06 9.79 -5.29
C GLY A 174 6.31 10.70 -5.32
N ILE A 175 6.66 11.25 -6.49
CA ILE A 175 7.74 12.22 -6.63
C ILE A 175 7.16 13.59 -6.23
N ASN A 176 7.25 13.86 -4.93
CA ASN A 176 6.84 15.11 -4.31
C ASN A 176 8.07 15.98 -3.99
N ASP A 177 8.98 16.16 -4.97
CA ASP A 177 10.23 16.93 -4.79
C ASP A 177 10.03 18.36 -4.25
N TYR A 178 8.80 18.89 -4.29
CA TYR A 178 8.46 20.23 -3.83
C TYR A 178 7.57 20.29 -2.58
N ASP A 179 6.93 19.19 -2.17
CA ASP A 179 6.02 19.19 -1.00
C ASP A 179 6.73 18.74 0.30
N ASP A 180 7.88 18.06 0.20
CA ASP A 180 8.68 17.57 1.34
C ASP A 180 9.82 18.51 1.75
N LEU A 181 9.76 19.78 1.36
CA LEU A 181 10.71 20.77 1.88
C LEU A 181 10.47 20.95 3.38
N SER A 182 11.37 20.40 4.19
CA SER A 182 11.40 20.69 5.62
C SER A 182 11.69 22.18 5.82
N LYS A 183 11.36 22.69 7.01
CA LYS A 183 11.73 24.07 7.35
C LYS A 183 13.24 24.28 7.23
N GLU A 184 14.04 23.27 7.59
CA GLU A 184 15.49 23.32 7.43
C GLU A 184 15.94 23.44 5.96
N ASP A 185 15.25 22.78 5.03
CA ASP A 185 15.54 22.88 3.59
C ASP A 185 15.18 24.26 3.03
N ILE A 186 14.07 24.85 3.50
CA ILE A 186 13.66 26.21 3.15
C ILE A 186 14.66 27.23 3.70
N ASP A 187 15.07 27.08 4.96
CA ASP A 187 16.06 27.95 5.59
C ASP A 187 17.43 27.84 4.88
N THR A 188 17.79 26.64 4.40
CA THR A 188 19.01 26.42 3.60
C THR A 188 18.93 27.08 2.23
N LEU A 189 17.79 27.00 1.55
CA LEU A 189 17.52 27.70 0.29
C LEU A 189 17.62 29.22 0.46
N ILE A 190 17.01 29.77 1.51
CA ILE A 190 17.07 31.21 1.82
C ILE A 190 18.51 31.64 2.09
N ALA A 191 19.27 30.86 2.87
CA ALA A 191 20.67 31.15 3.15
C ALA A 191 21.53 31.10 1.89
N ALA A 192 21.29 30.14 0.99
CA ALA A 192 21.98 30.05 -0.29
C ALA A 192 21.72 31.30 -1.16
N PHE A 193 20.47 31.76 -1.27
CA PHE A 193 20.13 32.99 -2.00
C PHE A 193 20.74 34.24 -1.37
N GLN A 194 20.77 34.35 -0.04
CA GLN A 194 21.39 35.47 0.68
C GLN A 194 22.92 35.51 0.55
N SER A 195 23.56 34.37 0.29
CA SER A 195 25.01 34.27 0.08
C SER A 195 25.48 34.60 -1.34
N MET A 196 24.53 34.83 -2.26
CA MET A 196 24.79 35.21 -3.66
C MET A 196 24.66 36.72 -3.90
N GLU A 197 24.30 37.51 -2.87
CA GLU A 197 24.45 38.97 -2.80
C GLU A 197 25.75 39.38 -2.12
#